data_AF-A0A7X6ZHC4-F1
#
_entry.id   AF-A0A7X6ZHC4-F1
#
_cell.length_a   1.000
_cell.length_b   1.000
_cell.length_c   1.000
_cell.angle_alpha   90.00
_cell.angle_beta   90.00
_cell.angle_gamma   90.00
#
_symmetry.space_group_name_H-M   'P 1'
#
loop_
_entity.id
_entity.type
_entity.pdbx_description
1 polymer ?
#
loop_
_entity_poly.entity_id
_entity_poly.type
_entity_poly.pdbx_seq_one_letter_code
_entity_poly.pdbx_strand_id
1 'polypeptide(L)'
;MLQHCDDHVEQIVWNWQKKPVDAPSKLKPLVRSLIGSLIGSILLLVGFTVLGSIAMGIALLTLVTTLFFPKLNNRINNGIDKLAYGVGLCFSWILLTPVFYLIFGGSRFILLLLRKEALYGQRIDRKLKSYWIPFFRRSSNIFYRNQF
;
A
#
# COMPACT_ATOMS: atom_id res chain seq x y z
N MET A 1 20.83 33.13 -5.26
CA MET A 1 21.02 32.66 -6.65
C MET A 1 21.46 31.19 -6.73
N LEU A 2 21.82 30.51 -5.62
CA LEU A 2 22.23 29.10 -5.62
C LEU A 2 21.08 28.10 -5.38
N GLN A 3 19.91 28.57 -4.92
CA GLN A 3 18.80 27.71 -4.52
C GLN A 3 17.98 27.13 -5.70
N HIS A 4 18.23 27.60 -6.93
CA HIS A 4 17.47 27.16 -8.11
C HIS A 4 18.11 25.97 -8.83
N CYS A 5 19.36 25.62 -8.51
CA CYS A 5 20.05 24.48 -9.14
C CYS A 5 19.79 23.14 -8.43
N ASP A 6 19.52 23.15 -7.12
CA ASP A 6 19.35 21.90 -6.36
C ASP A 6 18.03 21.19 -6.71
N ASP A 7 16.94 21.94 -6.94
CA ASP A 7 15.62 21.39 -7.29
C ASP A 7 15.65 20.55 -8.59
N HIS A 8 16.51 20.92 -9.54
CA HIS A 8 16.64 20.20 -10.82
C HIS A 8 17.40 18.88 -10.66
N VAL A 9 18.39 18.83 -9.77
CA VAL A 9 19.16 17.61 -9.50
C VAL A 9 18.32 16.62 -8.69
N GLU A 10 17.60 17.10 -7.68
CA GLU A 10 16.70 16.25 -6.88
C GLU A 10 15.62 15.57 -7.75
N GLN A 11 15.03 16.27 -8.73
CA GLN A 11 14.05 15.66 -9.63
C GLN A 11 14.63 14.61 -10.59
N ILE A 12 15.92 14.72 -10.95
CA ILE A 12 16.57 13.74 -11.83
C ILE A 12 16.90 12.47 -11.05
N VAL A 13 17.42 12.62 -9.82
CA VAL A 13 17.83 11.47 -9.00
C VAL A 13 16.62 10.80 -8.33
N TRP A 14 15.57 11.54 -7.96
CA TRP A 14 14.38 11.05 -7.26
C TRP A 14 13.12 10.99 -8.14
N ASN A 15 13.25 10.57 -9.40
CA ASN A 15 12.13 10.50 -10.34
C ASN A 15 11.20 9.27 -10.16
N TRP A 16 11.38 8.46 -9.10
CA TRP A 16 10.61 7.23 -8.85
C TRP A 16 9.10 7.49 -8.59
N GLN A 17 8.72 8.72 -8.28
CA GLN A 17 7.32 9.10 -8.09
C GLN A 17 6.58 9.47 -9.38
N LYS A 18 7.29 9.68 -10.51
CA LYS A 18 6.60 9.96 -11.77
C LYS A 18 5.99 8.67 -12.29
N LYS A 19 4.69 8.51 -12.05
CA LYS A 19 3.88 7.48 -12.71
C LYS A 19 4.14 7.59 -14.21
N PRO A 20 4.47 6.48 -14.90
CA PRO A 20 4.65 6.53 -16.35
C PRO A 20 3.37 7.11 -16.95
N VAL A 21 3.55 8.09 -17.85
CA VAL A 21 2.44 8.67 -18.60
C VAL A 21 1.95 7.59 -19.55
N ASP A 22 0.99 6.80 -19.09
CA ASP A 22 0.33 5.77 -19.88
C ASP A 22 -0.27 6.44 -21.12
N ALA A 23 0.17 6.00 -22.30
CA ALA A 23 -0.43 6.42 -23.56
C ALA A 23 -1.95 6.15 -23.51
N PRO A 24 -2.79 7.06 -24.04
CA PRO A 24 -4.24 6.90 -24.04
C PRO A 24 -4.67 5.77 -24.97
N SER A 25 -4.52 4.53 -24.53
CA SER A 25 -4.93 3.35 -25.28
C SER A 25 -6.43 3.15 -25.13
N LYS A 26 -7.18 3.36 -26.23
CA LYS A 26 -8.64 3.13 -26.29
C LYS A 26 -9.05 1.68 -26.00
N LEU A 27 -8.11 0.74 -26.02
CA LEU A 27 -8.33 -0.70 -25.83
C LEU A 27 -8.42 -1.11 -24.35
N LYS A 28 -7.70 -0.44 -23.44
CA LYS A 28 -7.72 -0.76 -21.99
C LYS A 28 -9.14 -0.82 -21.38
N PRO A 29 -10.04 0.15 -21.60
CA PRO A 29 -11.39 0.09 -21.02
C PRO A 29 -12.25 -1.04 -21.63
N LEU A 30 -12.02 -1.37 -22.90
CA LEU A 30 -12.75 -2.43 -23.60
C LEU A 30 -12.36 -3.81 -23.04
N VAL A 31 -11.07 -4.05 -22.85
CA VAL A 31 -10.56 -5.28 -22.21
C VAL A 31 -11.08 -5.42 -20.77
N ARG A 32 -11.10 -4.32 -19.99
CA ARG A 32 -11.65 -4.33 -18.62
C ARG A 32 -13.13 -4.69 -18.58
N SER A 33 -13.93 -4.14 -19.49
CA SER A 33 -15.36 -4.47 -19.59
C SER A 33 -15.58 -5.94 -19.96
N LEU A 34 -14.77 -6.49 -20.88
CA LEU A 34 -14.83 -7.89 -21.27
C LEU A 34 -14.52 -8.83 -20.11
N ILE A 35 -13.45 -8.53 -19.36
CA ILE A 35 -13.07 -9.29 -18.17
C ILE A 35 -14.16 -9.21 -17.10
N GLY A 36 -14.72 -8.03 -16.85
CA GLY A 36 -15.80 -7.84 -15.88
C GLY A 36 -17.06 -8.65 -16.23
N SER A 37 -17.44 -8.69 -17.51
CA SER A 37 -18.56 -9.49 -18.01
C SER A 37 -18.31 -10.99 -17.82
N LEU A 38 -17.08 -11.44 -18.11
CA LEU A 38 -16.69 -12.84 -17.97
C LEU A 38 -16.74 -13.30 -16.49
N ILE A 39 -16.23 -12.47 -15.59
CA ILE A 39 -16.29 -12.70 -14.13
C ILE A 39 -17.75 -12.73 -13.65
N GLY A 40 -18.58 -11.76 -14.06
CA GLY A 40 -20.00 -11.72 -13.70
C GLY A 40 -20.77 -12.96 -14.15
N SER A 41 -20.50 -13.44 -15.36
CA SER A 41 -21.12 -14.65 -15.92
C SER A 41 -20.72 -15.91 -15.12
N ILE A 42 -19.45 -16.04 -14.76
CA ILE A 42 -18.97 -17.16 -13.92
C ILE A 42 -19.61 -17.13 -12.53
N LEU A 43 -19.70 -15.96 -11.89
CA LEU A 43 -20.33 -15.81 -10.57
C LEU A 43 -21.82 -16.20 -10.56
N LEU A 44 -22.54 -15.90 -11.65
CA LEU A 44 -23.93 -16.33 -11.82
C LEU A 44 -24.04 -17.86 -11.94
N LEU A 45 -23.10 -18.50 -12.65
CA LEU A 45 -23.06 -19.96 -12.79
C LEU A 45 -22.74 -20.70 -11.48
N VAL A 46 -21.93 -20.09 -10.60
CA VAL A 46 -21.58 -20.67 -9.28
C VAL A 46 -22.71 -20.51 -8.26
N GLY A 47 -23.78 -19.77 -8.59
CA GLY A 47 -24.96 -19.61 -7.74
C GLY A 47 -24.95 -18.38 -6.82
N PHE A 48 -23.92 -17.52 -6.91
CA PHE A 48 -23.88 -16.24 -6.20
C PHE A 48 -24.69 -15.17 -6.97
N THR A 49 -26.00 -15.36 -7.05
CA THR A 49 -26.93 -14.57 -7.88
C THR A 49 -26.88 -13.06 -7.58
N VAL A 50 -26.78 -12.68 -6.30
CA VAL A 50 -26.72 -11.27 -5.88
C VAL A 50 -25.40 -10.62 -6.30
N LEU A 51 -24.24 -11.24 -6.01
CA LEU A 51 -22.95 -10.69 -6.42
C LEU A 51 -22.77 -10.70 -7.94
N GLY A 52 -23.22 -11.77 -8.60
CA GLY A 52 -23.14 -11.92 -10.04
C GLY A 52 -23.96 -10.85 -10.78
N SER A 53 -25.19 -10.59 -10.35
CA SER A 53 -26.02 -9.54 -10.95
C SER A 53 -25.44 -8.14 -10.78
N ILE A 54 -24.87 -7.82 -9.61
CA ILE A 54 -24.18 -6.54 -9.36
C ILE A 54 -22.96 -6.41 -10.27
N ALA A 55 -22.12 -7.45 -10.34
CA ALA A 55 -20.93 -7.45 -11.19
C ALA A 55 -21.28 -7.32 -12.68
N MET A 56 -22.30 -8.05 -13.14
CA MET A 56 -22.81 -7.99 -14.51
C MET A 56 -23.38 -6.60 -14.84
N GLY A 57 -24.13 -6.01 -13.91
CA GLY A 57 -24.68 -4.65 -14.04
C GLY A 57 -23.59 -3.59 -14.16
N ILE A 58 -22.55 -3.68 -13.32
CA ILE A 58 -21.39 -2.78 -13.39
C ILE A 58 -20.63 -2.97 -14.72
N ALA A 59 -20.45 -4.21 -15.16
CA ALA A 59 -19.76 -4.51 -16.42
C ALA A 59 -20.52 -3.95 -17.64
N LEU A 60 -21.85 -4.14 -17.70
CA LEU A 60 -22.73 -3.59 -18.74
C LEU A 60 -22.75 -2.06 -18.71
N LEU A 61 -22.89 -1.46 -17.53
CA LEU A 61 -22.88 -0.01 -17.38
C LEU A 61 -21.55 0.59 -17.83
N THR A 62 -20.43 -0.09 -17.54
CA THR A 62 -19.09 0.30 -18.01
C THR A 62 -18.97 0.15 -19.53
N LEU A 63 -19.55 -0.90 -20.12
CA LEU A 63 -19.57 -1.11 -21.58
C LEU A 63 -20.33 0.01 -22.29
N VAL A 64 -21.55 0.30 -21.85
CA VAL A 64 -22.41 1.36 -22.40
C VAL A 64 -21.74 2.72 -22.26
N THR A 65 -21.20 3.04 -21.08
CA THR A 65 -20.54 4.34 -20.86
C THR A 65 -19.25 4.49 -21.64
N THR A 66 -18.51 3.39 -21.88
CA THR A 66 -17.33 3.39 -22.75
C THR A 66 -17.70 3.66 -24.21
N LEU A 67 -18.81 3.11 -24.71
CA LEU A 67 -19.23 3.27 -26.10
C LEU A 67 -19.80 4.67 -26.39
N PHE A 68 -20.66 5.18 -25.52
CA PHE A 68 -21.42 6.40 -25.78
C PHE A 68 -20.79 7.68 -25.20
N PHE A 69 -20.08 7.61 -24.06
CA PHE A 69 -19.59 8.80 -23.35
C PHE A 69 -18.20 8.60 -22.72
N PRO A 70 -17.11 8.66 -23.50
CA PRO A 70 -15.75 8.40 -23.00
C PRO A 70 -15.31 9.35 -21.88
N LYS A 71 -15.81 10.59 -21.85
CA LYS A 71 -15.54 11.56 -20.76
C LYS A 71 -16.22 11.17 -19.44
N LEU A 72 -17.37 10.49 -19.50
CA LEU A 72 -18.11 10.05 -18.32
C LEU A 72 -17.44 8.81 -17.70
N ASN A 73 -16.89 7.93 -18.55
CA ASN A 73 -16.14 6.74 -18.12
C ASN A 73 -14.98 7.09 -17.17
N ASN A 74 -14.22 8.15 -17.45
CA ASN A 74 -13.14 8.58 -16.55
C ASN A 74 -13.64 9.01 -15.16
N ARG A 75 -14.82 9.64 -15.08
CA ARG A 75 -15.41 10.04 -13.78
C ARG A 75 -15.91 8.82 -13.00
N ILE A 76 -16.52 7.87 -13.70
CA ILE A 76 -17.01 6.62 -13.10
C ILE A 76 -15.84 5.79 -12.59
N ASN A 77 -14.78 5.62 -13.38
CA ASN A 77 -13.58 4.90 -12.97
C ASN A 77 -12.94 5.53 -11.74
N ASN A 78 -12.85 6.87 -11.67
CA ASN A 78 -12.34 7.55 -10.48
C ASN A 78 -13.21 7.31 -9.23
N GLY A 79 -14.53 7.15 -9.41
CA GLY A 79 -15.44 6.79 -8.32
C GLY A 79 -15.23 5.35 -7.85
N ILE A 80 -15.13 4.41 -8.81
CA ILE A 80 -14.87 3.00 -8.55
C ILE A 80 -13.51 2.81 -7.88
N ASP A 81 -12.46 3.50 -8.33
CA ASP A 81 -11.12 3.42 -7.73
C ASP A 81 -11.12 3.88 -6.27
N LYS A 82 -11.88 4.93 -5.93
CA LYS A 82 -12.03 5.38 -4.54
C LYS A 82 -12.76 4.36 -3.68
N LEU A 83 -13.81 3.74 -4.22
CA LEU A 83 -14.53 2.66 -3.53
C LEU A 83 -13.64 1.43 -3.34
N ALA A 84 -12.92 1.03 -4.39
CA ALA A 84 -11.98 -0.09 -4.36
C ALA A 84 -10.85 0.18 -3.36
N TYR A 85 -10.36 1.41 -3.28
CA TYR A 85 -9.38 1.80 -2.27
C TYR A 85 -9.96 1.69 -0.85
N GLY A 86 -11.17 2.19 -0.62
CA GLY A 86 -11.84 2.08 0.68
C GLY A 86 -12.08 0.63 1.10
N VAL A 87 -12.59 -0.20 0.18
CA VAL A 87 -12.81 -1.63 0.41
C VAL A 87 -11.48 -2.34 0.66
N GLY A 88 -10.45 -2.07 -0.15
CA GLY A 88 -9.12 -2.64 0.02
C GLY A 88 -8.47 -2.24 1.35
N LEU A 89 -8.67 -1.01 1.81
CA LEU A 89 -8.23 -0.54 3.12
C LEU A 89 -8.96 -1.30 4.24
N CYS A 90 -10.29 -1.39 4.19
CA CYS A 90 -11.07 -2.12 5.17
C CYS A 90 -10.68 -3.60 5.22
N PHE A 91 -10.56 -4.25 4.07
CA PHE A 91 -10.09 -5.63 3.98
C PHE A 91 -8.68 -5.78 4.52
N SER A 92 -7.77 -4.86 4.21
CA SER A 92 -6.42 -4.88 4.76
C SER A 92 -6.46 -4.83 6.27
N TRP A 93 -7.25 -3.95 6.90
CA TRP A 93 -7.39 -3.90 8.34
C TRP A 93 -7.98 -5.18 8.95
N ILE A 94 -9.06 -5.68 8.35
CA ILE A 94 -9.77 -6.89 8.79
C ILE A 94 -8.90 -8.13 8.63
N LEU A 95 -8.06 -8.20 7.60
CA LEU A 95 -7.19 -9.36 7.35
C LEU A 95 -5.89 -9.26 8.14
N LEU A 96 -5.30 -8.07 8.22
CA LEU A 96 -4.03 -7.83 8.91
C LEU A 96 -4.17 -8.11 10.40
N THR A 97 -5.28 -7.72 11.03
CA THR A 97 -5.49 -7.91 12.47
C THR A 97 -5.45 -9.38 12.90
N PRO A 98 -6.29 -10.30 12.37
CA PRO A 98 -6.26 -11.71 12.74
C PRO A 98 -4.96 -12.39 12.31
N VAL A 99 -4.40 -12.04 11.14
CA VAL A 99 -3.10 -12.58 10.70
C VAL A 99 -1.99 -12.17 11.66
N PHE A 100 -1.98 -10.90 12.09
CA PHE A 100 -1.05 -10.40 13.09
C PHE A 100 -1.17 -11.18 14.40
N TYR A 101 -2.39 -11.35 14.91
CA TYR A 101 -2.60 -12.12 16.14
C TYR A 101 -2.23 -13.60 15.99
N LEU A 102 -2.48 -14.22 14.84
CA LEU A 102 -2.06 -15.60 14.57
C LEU A 102 -0.54 -15.74 14.58
N ILE A 103 0.17 -14.85 13.88
CA ILE A 103 1.64 -14.91 13.77
C ILE A 103 2.31 -14.54 15.10
N PHE A 104 1.95 -13.41 15.69
CA PHE A 104 2.57 -12.93 16.92
C PHE A 104 2.10 -13.68 18.16
N GLY A 105 0.81 -14.02 18.24
CA GLY A 105 0.28 -14.88 19.30
C GLY A 105 0.84 -16.29 19.22
N GLY A 106 0.87 -16.89 18.02
CA GLY A 106 1.45 -18.21 17.78
C GLY A 106 2.96 -18.25 18.07
N SER A 107 3.72 -17.28 17.59
CA SER A 107 5.17 -17.20 17.89
C SER A 107 5.44 -17.00 19.38
N ARG A 108 4.65 -16.20 20.09
CA ARG A 108 4.75 -16.07 21.55
C ARG A 108 4.46 -17.40 22.26
N PHE A 109 3.43 -18.11 21.84
CA PHE A 109 3.10 -19.43 22.39
C PHE A 109 4.24 -20.44 22.18
N ILE A 110 4.84 -20.45 20.99
CA ILE A 110 6.00 -21.30 20.66
C ILE A 110 7.23 -20.92 21.52
N LEU A 111 7.50 -19.63 21.72
CA LEU A 111 8.61 -19.15 22.56
C LEU A 111 8.43 -19.54 24.03
N LEU A 112 7.20 -19.49 24.54
CA LEU A 112 6.85 -19.94 25.89
C LEU A 112 7.06 -21.46 26.04
N LEU A 113 6.61 -22.25 25.06
CA LEU A 113 6.82 -23.70 25.01
C LEU A 113 8.31 -24.08 24.99
N LEU A 114 9.12 -23.34 24.22
CA LEU A 114 10.56 -23.56 24.11
C LEU A 114 11.35 -23.05 25.33
N ARG A 115 10.70 -22.50 26.37
CA ARG A 115 11.33 -21.90 27.56
C ARG A 115 12.44 -20.90 27.25
N LYS A 116 12.40 -20.29 26.06
CA LYS A 116 13.37 -19.27 25.60
C LYS A 116 12.98 -17.90 26.15
N GLU A 117 12.75 -17.81 27.46
CA GLU A 117 12.42 -16.56 28.17
C GLU A 117 13.64 -15.69 28.49
N ALA A 118 14.76 -15.90 27.79
CA ALA A 118 16.03 -15.22 28.07
C ALA A 118 15.93 -13.68 28.00
N LEU A 119 14.91 -13.12 27.34
CA LEU A 119 14.72 -11.67 27.18
C LEU A 119 13.72 -11.04 28.17
N TYR A 120 12.79 -11.81 28.76
CA TYR A 120 11.73 -11.26 29.62
C TYR A 120 11.88 -11.61 31.10
N GLY A 121 12.62 -12.69 31.43
CA GLY A 121 12.92 -13.08 32.81
C GLY A 121 14.16 -12.43 33.40
N GLN A 122 14.96 -11.71 32.61
CA GLN A 122 16.12 -10.97 33.11
C GLN A 122 15.62 -9.75 33.89
N ARG A 123 15.65 -9.84 35.22
CA ARG A 123 15.57 -8.66 36.09
C ARG A 123 16.62 -7.67 35.57
N ILE A 124 16.18 -6.53 35.06
CA ILE A 124 17.05 -5.43 34.64
C ILE A 124 17.87 -5.05 35.87
N ASP A 125 19.15 -5.44 35.87
CA ASP A 125 20.05 -5.12 36.97
C ASP A 125 20.39 -3.63 36.90
N ARG A 126 19.62 -2.84 37.65
CA ARG A 126 19.74 -1.38 37.72
C ARG A 126 21.09 -0.91 38.27
N LYS A 127 21.93 -1.82 38.77
CA LYS A 127 23.28 -1.51 39.27
C LYS A 127 24.37 -1.62 38.19
N LEU A 128 24.05 -2.13 37.00
CA LEU A 128 24.99 -2.13 35.88
C LEU A 128 25.27 -0.69 35.43
N LYS A 129 26.55 -0.34 35.32
CA LYS A 129 27.00 0.92 34.72
C LYS A 129 26.42 0.99 33.31
N SER A 130 25.56 1.98 33.11
CA SER A 130 24.98 2.31 31.81
C SER A 130 26.09 2.51 30.78
N TYR A 131 26.04 1.77 29.67
CA TYR A 131 26.91 1.98 28.50
C TYR A 131 26.62 3.30 27.77
N TRP A 132 25.53 3.99 28.15
CA TRP A 132 25.18 5.28 27.61
C TRP A 132 26.16 6.34 28.13
N ILE A 133 27.17 6.64 27.31
CA ILE A 133 28.07 7.77 27.51
C ILE A 133 27.22 9.05 27.40
N PRO A 134 27.30 9.99 28.36
CA PRO A 134 26.60 11.26 28.23
C PRO A 134 27.07 11.97 26.96
N PHE A 135 26.11 12.25 26.07
CA PHE A 135 26.37 12.95 24.82
C PHE A 135 26.80 14.40 25.14
N PHE A 136 28.09 14.67 25.10
CA PHE A 136 28.60 16.04 25.16
C PHE A 136 28.34 16.69 23.79
N ARG A 137 27.41 17.65 23.75
CA ARG A 137 27.15 18.50 22.57
C ARG A 137 28.38 19.36 22.31
N ARG A 138 29.36 18.83 21.58
CA ARG A 138 30.60 19.53 21.23
C ARG A 138 30.29 20.53 20.11
N SER A 139 30.08 21.79 20.47
CA SER A 139 29.85 22.90 19.55
C SER A 139 31.14 23.26 18.82
N SER A 140 31.38 22.70 17.63
CA SER A 140 32.42 23.21 16.73
C SER A 140 32.07 22.98 15.25
N ASN A 141 31.64 24.07 14.59
CA ASN A 141 31.47 24.19 13.14
C ASN A 141 32.79 24.02 12.34
N ILE A 142 33.90 23.72 12.98
CA ILE A 142 35.24 23.74 12.38
C ILE A 142 35.62 22.37 11.77
N PHE A 143 34.95 21.28 12.17
CA PHE A 143 35.34 19.91 11.75
C PHE A 143 34.81 19.47 10.37
N TYR A 144 33.85 20.17 9.77
CA TYR A 144 33.22 19.77 8.50
C TYR A 144 33.86 20.36 7.25
N ARG A 145 34.87 21.24 7.39
CA ARG A 145 35.46 21.95 6.24
C ARG A 145 36.45 21.13 5.39
N ASN A 146 36.89 19.97 5.88
CA ASN A 146 37.94 19.18 5.23
C ASN A 146 37.48 17.78 4.78
N GLN A 147 36.17 17.55 4.60
CA GLN A 147 35.64 16.27 4.11
C GLN A 147 35.19 16.30 2.64
N PHE A 148 35.48 17.37 1.91
CA PHE A 148 35.30 17.47 0.46
C PHE A 148 36.58 17.95 -0.20
#